data_AF-A0A1Y1NL53-F1
#
_entry.id   AF-A0A1Y1NL53-F1
#
_cell.length_a   1.000
_cell.length_b   1.000
_cell.length_c   1.000
_cell.angle_alpha   90.00
_cell.angle_beta   90.00
_cell.angle_gamma   90.00
#
_symmetry.space_group_name_H-M   'P 1'
#
loop_
_entity.id
_entity.type
_entity.pdbx_description
1 polymer ?
#
loop_
_entity_poly.entity_id
_entity_poly.type
_entity_poly.pdbx_seq_one_letter_code
_entity_poly.pdbx_strand_id
1 'polypeptide(L)'
;MVSRSGVRNGYQAAKIASWKGYGVTVLVSTEDAATRDGCVELLKTGNQLGPVESIFNLALILRDAIFENQSVEKFEAVFRPKVHVTKLMDELSRKMCPELRQFVVFSSVACGRGNAGQTNYGMANSIMERICEKRKKEGYPGLAIQWGAVGEVGYVADKNPEIEVRGTLQQRISSCLGVLDNFLTQDEPVVSSIVIAQKNEDGIGSPKIVDTVMNIMGVTDLKLVGIHISFSQMGMDSIMAVEIKQTIERELNINISARDLRQLTFAKLQEMTNEKSSVDEPSSVSASPFEDFYLFTPNEDLDENPPIVRMKSLVCETETAPSVFLLPGINGTSAMLETLAANLSYHVYCLQYDDNTHTIEGLSENMLHVILDFVSHQAPFTVIAHSFGCTVALQMVSLLERKGYKGQLFLIDGSHNTARRVLTGYLPNVDDENLFQSYVLTGLAKASIPFGNLMSVVNNLLQCDDLENRIDLLLKLSSASIDEVSNRRKRLLMNYERIKSGVWYDPKFEKIKSAVTFINPTQSALRETVQGYDLEDLCENPISVQTFQGNHLTILRNIKMAEAINQLITEYSNSAV
;
A
#
# COMPACT_ATOMS: atom_id res chain seq x y z
N MET A 1 -4.89 -1.98 -17.88
CA MET A 1 -3.51 -1.49 -17.65
C MET A 1 -2.61 -1.95 -18.80
N VAL A 2 -1.54 -1.21 -19.11
CA VAL A 2 -0.61 -1.55 -20.21
C VAL A 2 0.83 -1.54 -19.69
N SER A 3 1.60 -2.59 -19.98
CA SER A 3 3.01 -2.72 -19.60
C SER A 3 3.73 -3.63 -20.60
N ARG A 4 4.80 -3.13 -21.22
CA ARG A 4 5.66 -3.86 -22.19
C ARG A 4 6.21 -5.20 -21.68
N SER A 5 6.13 -5.44 -20.37
CA SER A 5 6.68 -6.59 -19.65
C SER A 5 5.69 -7.16 -18.62
N GLY A 6 4.40 -6.83 -18.72
CA GLY A 6 3.36 -7.30 -17.79
C GLY A 6 3.62 -6.87 -16.33
N VAL A 7 3.35 -7.81 -15.40
CA VAL A 7 3.53 -7.68 -13.95
C VAL A 7 4.95 -8.14 -13.57
N ARG A 8 5.66 -7.37 -12.74
CA ARG A 8 7.07 -7.60 -12.41
C ARG A 8 7.43 -7.69 -10.93
N ASN A 9 6.64 -7.16 -10.00
CA ASN A 9 6.91 -7.22 -8.56
C ASN A 9 5.71 -7.76 -7.74
N GLY A 10 5.96 -8.20 -6.50
CA GLY A 10 4.94 -8.79 -5.63
C GLY A 10 3.78 -7.82 -5.32
N TYR A 11 4.11 -6.55 -5.10
CA TYR A 11 3.15 -5.45 -4.93
C TYR A 11 2.15 -5.33 -6.08
N GLN A 12 2.60 -5.31 -7.35
CA GLN A 12 1.72 -5.22 -8.51
C GLN A 12 0.77 -6.42 -8.59
N ALA A 13 1.28 -7.64 -8.36
CA ALA A 13 0.45 -8.84 -8.33
C ALA A 13 -0.60 -8.77 -7.21
N ALA A 14 -0.20 -8.36 -6.00
CA ALA A 14 -1.09 -8.23 -4.84
C ALA A 14 -2.19 -7.17 -5.04
N LYS A 15 -1.87 -5.99 -5.56
CA LYS A 15 -2.88 -4.95 -5.84
C LYS A 15 -3.83 -5.39 -6.97
N ILE A 16 -3.36 -6.06 -8.02
CA ILE A 16 -4.23 -6.62 -9.08
C ILE A 16 -5.16 -7.70 -8.53
N ALA A 17 -4.66 -8.60 -7.67
CA ALA A 17 -5.47 -9.62 -7.00
C ALA A 17 -6.52 -8.97 -6.08
N SER A 18 -6.13 -7.99 -5.26
CA SER A 18 -7.02 -7.20 -4.40
C SER A 18 -8.15 -6.50 -5.20
N TRP A 19 -7.82 -5.83 -6.31
CA TRP A 19 -8.81 -5.19 -7.17
C TRP A 19 -9.78 -6.17 -7.82
N LYS A 20 -9.30 -7.34 -8.29
CA LYS A 20 -10.17 -8.43 -8.75
C LYS A 20 -11.03 -8.99 -7.62
N GLY A 21 -10.48 -9.10 -6.41
CA GLY A 21 -11.21 -9.42 -5.18
C GLY A 21 -12.34 -8.44 -4.91
N TYR A 22 -12.15 -7.14 -5.16
CA TYR A 22 -13.19 -6.11 -5.12
C TYR A 22 -14.19 -6.14 -6.29
N GLY A 23 -14.12 -7.12 -7.19
CA GLY A 23 -14.99 -7.26 -8.37
C GLY A 23 -14.56 -6.43 -9.59
N VAL A 24 -13.40 -5.78 -9.57
CA VAL A 24 -12.92 -4.95 -10.69
C VAL A 24 -12.32 -5.83 -11.79
N THR A 25 -12.80 -5.67 -13.03
CA THR A 25 -12.23 -6.35 -14.21
C THR A 25 -10.88 -5.75 -14.60
N VAL A 26 -9.80 -6.26 -14.01
CA VAL A 26 -8.43 -5.80 -14.31
C VAL A 26 -7.77 -6.67 -15.38
N LEU A 27 -7.63 -6.11 -16.59
CA LEU A 27 -6.75 -6.64 -17.64
C LEU A 27 -5.37 -5.94 -17.62
N VAL A 28 -4.31 -6.72 -17.80
CA VAL A 28 -2.94 -6.25 -18.07
C VAL A 28 -2.58 -6.65 -19.49
N SER A 29 -2.32 -5.68 -20.35
CA SER A 29 -1.91 -5.90 -21.74
C SER A 29 -0.43 -5.60 -21.94
N THR A 30 0.21 -6.39 -22.79
CA THR A 30 1.60 -6.21 -23.26
C THR A 30 1.70 -5.53 -24.63
N GLU A 31 0.57 -5.12 -25.23
CA GLU A 31 0.54 -4.45 -26.53
C GLU A 31 1.41 -3.18 -26.57
N ASP A 32 2.17 -2.99 -27.65
CA ASP A 32 3.02 -1.81 -27.79
C ASP A 32 2.21 -0.60 -28.24
N ALA A 33 1.75 0.18 -27.26
CA ALA A 33 1.03 1.43 -27.43
C ALA A 33 1.81 2.53 -28.18
N ALA A 34 3.10 2.34 -28.51
CA ALA A 34 3.81 3.23 -29.42
C ALA A 34 3.69 2.79 -30.90
N THR A 35 2.93 1.72 -31.18
CA THR A 35 2.57 1.28 -32.53
C THR A 35 1.09 1.51 -32.80
N ARG A 36 0.74 1.77 -34.06
CA ARG A 36 -0.64 2.03 -34.45
C ARG A 36 -1.56 0.84 -34.15
N ASP A 37 -1.07 -0.37 -34.41
CA ASP A 37 -1.89 -1.57 -34.29
C ASP A 37 -2.05 -1.99 -32.82
N GLY A 38 -0.99 -1.86 -31.99
CA GLY A 38 -1.11 -2.00 -30.54
C GLY A 38 -2.10 -1.01 -29.91
N CYS A 39 -2.11 0.27 -30.34
CA CYS A 39 -3.17 1.21 -29.95
C CYS A 39 -4.57 0.77 -30.39
N VAL A 40 -4.72 0.24 -31.61
CA VAL A 40 -6.02 -0.23 -32.12
C VAL A 40 -6.52 -1.43 -31.32
N GLU A 41 -5.69 -2.44 -31.02
CA GLU A 41 -6.11 -3.58 -30.20
C GLU A 41 -6.39 -3.17 -28.75
N LEU A 42 -5.61 -2.25 -28.16
CA LEU A 42 -5.89 -1.71 -26.83
C LEU A 42 -7.27 -1.02 -26.76
N LEU A 43 -7.62 -0.19 -27.74
CA LEU A 43 -8.92 0.50 -27.77
C LEU A 43 -10.08 -0.45 -28.13
N LYS A 44 -9.84 -1.48 -28.96
CA LYS A 44 -10.82 -2.58 -29.18
C LYS A 44 -11.08 -3.35 -27.91
N THR A 45 -10.03 -3.81 -27.21
CA THR A 45 -10.15 -4.57 -25.95
C THR A 45 -10.83 -3.75 -24.86
N GLY A 46 -10.57 -2.43 -24.80
CA GLY A 46 -11.32 -1.51 -23.96
C GLY A 46 -12.82 -1.53 -24.28
N ASN A 47 -13.18 -1.19 -25.53
CA ASN A 47 -14.57 -1.17 -26.00
C ASN A 47 -15.31 -2.52 -25.94
N GLN A 48 -14.59 -3.65 -25.87
CA GLN A 48 -15.17 -4.98 -25.64
C GLN A 48 -15.61 -5.20 -24.17
N LEU A 49 -15.02 -4.49 -23.21
CA LEU A 49 -15.46 -4.47 -21.81
C LEU A 49 -16.55 -3.42 -21.56
N GLY A 50 -16.45 -2.27 -22.25
CA GLY A 50 -17.40 -1.16 -22.19
C GLY A 50 -16.83 0.10 -22.85
N PRO A 51 -17.64 1.16 -23.08
CA PRO A 51 -17.17 2.37 -23.74
C PRO A 51 -15.93 2.97 -23.07
N VAL A 52 -14.90 3.27 -23.86
CA VAL A 52 -13.64 3.86 -23.34
C VAL A 52 -13.87 5.34 -22.98
N GLU A 53 -14.32 5.59 -21.75
CA GLU A 53 -14.53 6.94 -21.22
C GLU A 53 -13.23 7.68 -20.86
N SER A 54 -12.12 6.96 -20.65
CA SER A 54 -10.89 7.53 -20.09
C SER A 54 -9.62 6.93 -20.68
N ILE A 55 -8.67 7.79 -21.04
CA ILE A 55 -7.29 7.42 -21.44
C ILE A 55 -6.31 8.20 -20.57
N PHE A 56 -5.37 7.48 -19.93
CA PHE A 56 -4.33 8.04 -19.06
C PHE A 56 -2.94 7.57 -19.52
N ASN A 57 -2.07 8.49 -19.97
CA ASN A 57 -0.69 8.18 -20.31
C ASN A 57 0.29 8.53 -19.17
N LEU A 58 0.70 7.50 -18.44
CA LEU A 58 1.72 7.56 -17.37
C LEU A 58 3.08 6.99 -17.82
N ALA A 59 3.24 6.63 -19.10
CA ALA A 59 4.41 5.88 -19.55
C ALA A 59 5.71 6.70 -19.50
N LEU A 60 6.77 6.08 -18.99
CA LEU A 60 8.06 6.70 -18.72
C LEU A 60 9.22 5.84 -19.24
N ILE A 61 10.13 6.48 -19.97
CA ILE A 61 11.51 6.04 -20.21
C ILE A 61 12.37 7.29 -20.03
N LEU A 62 13.52 7.15 -19.36
CA LEU A 62 14.49 8.23 -19.15
C LEU A 62 15.83 7.88 -19.81
N ARG A 63 16.51 8.90 -20.34
CA ARG A 63 17.78 8.81 -21.07
C ARG A 63 18.59 10.09 -20.81
N ASP A 64 18.82 10.31 -19.53
CA ASP A 64 19.35 11.56 -19.01
C ASP A 64 20.84 11.68 -19.38
N ALA A 65 21.20 12.83 -19.95
CA ALA A 65 22.55 13.21 -20.34
C ALA A 65 22.60 14.71 -20.62
N ILE A 66 23.71 15.37 -20.26
CA ILE A 66 24.01 16.75 -20.70
C ILE A 66 23.91 16.84 -22.24
N PHE A 67 23.58 18.03 -22.76
CA PHE A 67 23.17 18.19 -24.16
C PHE A 67 24.22 17.67 -25.17
N GLU A 68 25.50 17.90 -24.91
CA GLU A 68 26.64 17.38 -25.70
C GLU A 68 26.69 15.84 -25.77
N ASN A 69 26.18 15.17 -24.74
CA ASN A 69 26.12 13.71 -24.63
C ASN A 69 24.72 13.15 -24.97
N GLN A 70 23.82 13.95 -25.57
CA GLN A 70 22.55 13.46 -26.13
C GLN A 70 22.74 12.85 -27.53
N SER A 71 21.79 12.03 -27.96
CA SER A 71 21.77 11.46 -29.31
C SER A 71 20.34 11.27 -29.81
N VAL A 72 20.16 11.08 -31.12
CA VAL A 72 18.83 10.90 -31.73
C VAL A 72 18.11 9.68 -31.14
N GLU A 73 18.85 8.62 -30.84
CA GLU A 73 18.34 7.39 -30.22
C GLU A 73 17.90 7.61 -28.77
N LYS A 74 18.58 8.49 -28.03
CA LYS A 74 18.17 8.90 -26.68
C LYS A 74 16.87 9.72 -26.71
N PHE A 75 16.72 10.61 -27.69
CA PHE A 75 15.46 11.34 -27.92
C PHE A 75 14.33 10.38 -28.30
N GLU A 76 14.52 9.54 -29.32
CA GLU A 76 13.49 8.59 -29.79
C GLU A 76 13.06 7.59 -28.71
N ALA A 77 14.00 7.09 -27.89
CA ALA A 77 13.68 6.20 -26.77
C ALA A 77 12.78 6.86 -25.69
N VAL A 78 12.88 8.18 -25.50
CA VAL A 78 12.04 8.96 -24.57
C VAL A 78 10.75 9.45 -25.24
N PHE A 79 10.79 9.67 -26.55
CA PHE A 79 9.62 10.05 -27.36
C PHE A 79 8.65 8.87 -27.52
N ARG A 80 9.15 7.64 -27.68
CA ARG A 80 8.33 6.43 -27.87
C ARG A 80 7.17 6.29 -26.87
N PRO A 81 7.37 6.31 -25.53
CA PRO A 81 6.28 6.18 -24.56
C PRO A 81 5.39 7.43 -24.42
N LYS A 82 5.88 8.61 -24.84
CA LYS A 82 5.21 9.90 -24.57
C LYS A 82 4.62 10.52 -25.83
N VAL A 83 5.46 10.90 -26.79
CA VAL A 83 5.07 11.54 -28.04
C VAL A 83 4.26 10.58 -28.92
N HIS A 84 4.80 9.40 -29.22
CA HIS A 84 4.17 8.48 -30.19
C HIS A 84 2.87 7.88 -29.65
N VAL A 85 2.88 7.40 -28.41
CA VAL A 85 1.65 6.94 -27.70
C VAL A 85 0.58 8.02 -27.71
N THR A 86 0.90 9.24 -27.25
CA THR A 86 -0.11 10.30 -27.11
C THR A 86 -0.66 10.75 -28.45
N LYS A 87 0.17 10.83 -29.50
CA LYS A 87 -0.27 11.16 -30.86
C LYS A 87 -1.18 10.08 -31.44
N LEU A 88 -0.82 8.80 -31.32
CA LEU A 88 -1.62 7.69 -31.82
C LEU A 88 -2.96 7.58 -31.08
N MET A 89 -2.94 7.73 -29.75
CA MET A 89 -4.16 7.76 -28.94
C MET A 89 -5.02 8.99 -29.23
N ASP A 90 -4.44 10.16 -29.57
CA ASP A 90 -5.22 11.32 -30.05
C ASP A 90 -5.94 11.00 -31.37
N GLU A 91 -5.21 10.53 -32.38
CA GLU A 91 -5.75 10.24 -33.73
C GLU A 91 -6.78 9.10 -33.77
N LEU A 92 -6.68 8.12 -32.86
CA LEU A 92 -7.55 6.95 -32.79
C LEU A 92 -8.74 7.14 -31.85
N SER A 93 -8.55 7.76 -30.67
CA SER A 93 -9.66 7.96 -29.71
C SER A 93 -10.81 8.77 -30.30
N ARG A 94 -10.51 9.81 -31.09
CA ARG A 94 -11.50 10.62 -31.83
C ARG A 94 -12.37 9.83 -32.83
N LYS A 95 -12.01 8.58 -33.14
CA LYS A 95 -12.70 7.70 -34.09
C LYS A 95 -13.26 6.43 -33.45
N MET A 96 -12.69 6.01 -32.31
CA MET A 96 -12.99 4.74 -31.64
C MET A 96 -13.62 4.92 -30.25
N CYS A 97 -13.59 6.12 -29.67
CA CYS A 97 -14.02 6.39 -28.30
C CYS A 97 -14.96 7.62 -28.28
N PRO A 98 -16.21 7.49 -28.80
CA PRO A 98 -17.14 8.63 -28.88
C PRO A 98 -17.60 9.13 -27.50
N GLU A 99 -17.54 8.28 -26.48
CA GLU A 99 -17.90 8.58 -25.08
C GLU A 99 -16.69 8.97 -24.22
N LEU A 100 -15.54 9.28 -24.83
CA LEU A 100 -14.34 9.69 -24.11
C LEU A 100 -14.55 11.02 -23.37
N ARG A 101 -14.50 10.98 -22.04
CA ARG A 101 -14.63 12.11 -21.12
C ARG A 101 -13.29 12.64 -20.65
N GLN A 102 -12.28 11.78 -20.52
CA GLN A 102 -10.95 12.14 -20.00
C GLN A 102 -9.82 11.66 -20.92
N PHE A 103 -8.86 12.55 -21.19
CA PHE A 103 -7.61 12.25 -21.90
C PHE A 103 -6.48 12.96 -21.17
N VAL A 104 -5.75 12.21 -20.34
CA VAL A 104 -4.83 12.77 -19.35
C VAL A 104 -3.42 12.27 -19.63
N VAL A 105 -2.45 13.17 -19.60
CA VAL A 105 -1.02 12.84 -19.76
C VAL A 105 -0.22 13.36 -18.58
N PHE A 106 0.64 12.52 -18.00
CA PHE A 106 1.53 12.96 -16.93
C PHE A 106 2.77 13.60 -17.55
N SER A 107 2.79 14.93 -17.52
CA SER A 107 3.96 15.77 -17.78
C SER A 107 4.84 15.85 -16.52
N SER A 108 5.82 16.75 -16.50
CA SER A 108 6.67 17.00 -15.34
C SER A 108 7.16 18.44 -15.33
N VAL A 109 7.48 19.00 -14.16
CA VAL A 109 8.13 20.32 -14.04
C VAL A 109 9.49 20.39 -14.74
N ALA A 110 10.12 19.25 -15.06
CA ALA A 110 11.28 19.19 -15.96
C ALA A 110 10.99 19.77 -17.37
N CYS A 111 9.71 19.80 -17.80
CA CYS A 111 9.24 20.57 -18.94
C CYS A 111 9.14 22.07 -18.59
N GLY A 112 8.20 22.44 -17.70
CA GLY A 112 7.83 23.85 -17.45
C GLY A 112 8.90 24.72 -16.77
N ARG A 113 9.90 24.13 -16.12
CA ARG A 113 10.99 24.84 -15.41
C ARG A 113 12.40 24.37 -15.80
N GLY A 114 12.51 23.30 -16.58
CA GLY A 114 13.77 22.71 -17.01
C GLY A 114 14.49 21.89 -15.92
N ASN A 115 15.06 20.75 -16.29
CA ASN A 115 15.99 20.00 -15.46
C ASN A 115 17.29 19.68 -16.22
N ALA A 116 18.42 19.69 -15.52
CA ALA A 116 19.72 19.40 -16.12
C ALA A 116 19.78 17.94 -16.60
N GLY A 117 20.37 17.73 -17.78
CA GLY A 117 20.45 16.41 -18.40
C GLY A 117 19.14 15.86 -19.00
N GLN A 118 18.00 16.53 -18.82
CA GLN A 118 16.67 16.04 -19.19
C GLN A 118 16.04 16.82 -20.36
N THR A 119 16.84 17.30 -21.31
CA THR A 119 16.35 18.06 -22.48
C THR A 119 15.41 17.26 -23.38
N ASN A 120 15.73 15.98 -23.61
CA ASN A 120 14.89 15.03 -24.34
C ASN A 120 13.55 14.76 -23.61
N TYR A 121 13.59 14.62 -22.29
CA TYR A 121 12.43 14.40 -21.43
C TYR A 121 11.53 15.64 -21.34
N GLY A 122 12.11 16.83 -21.17
CA GLY A 122 11.37 18.10 -21.21
C GLY A 122 10.66 18.29 -22.55
N MET A 123 11.36 18.07 -23.68
CA MET A 123 10.76 18.16 -25.01
C MET A 123 9.65 17.13 -25.24
N ALA A 124 9.84 15.86 -24.84
CA ALA A 124 8.83 14.82 -24.98
C ALA A 124 7.54 15.15 -24.22
N ASN A 125 7.67 15.66 -22.99
CA ASN A 125 6.53 16.10 -22.18
C ASN A 125 5.85 17.35 -22.77
N SER A 126 6.64 18.34 -23.21
CA SER A 126 6.14 19.56 -23.85
C SER A 126 5.26 19.24 -25.07
N ILE A 127 5.66 18.28 -25.90
CA ILE A 127 4.87 17.86 -27.07
C ILE A 127 3.51 17.27 -26.65
N MET A 128 3.44 16.51 -25.55
CA MET A 128 2.15 15.99 -25.06
C MET A 128 1.22 17.11 -24.57
N GLU A 129 1.76 18.14 -23.90
CA GLU A 129 0.98 19.31 -23.48
C GLU A 129 0.37 20.05 -24.68
N ARG A 130 1.17 20.30 -25.73
CA ARG A 130 0.66 20.96 -26.96
C ARG A 130 -0.42 20.12 -27.67
N ILE A 131 -0.40 18.78 -27.52
CA ILE A 131 -1.48 17.90 -27.99
C ILE A 131 -2.75 18.09 -27.13
N CYS A 132 -2.64 18.16 -25.80
CA CYS A 132 -3.79 18.41 -24.92
C CYS A 132 -4.43 19.79 -25.15
N GLU A 133 -3.62 20.84 -25.31
CA GLU A 133 -4.07 22.19 -25.71
C GLU A 133 -4.84 22.16 -27.03
N LYS A 134 -4.28 21.47 -28.05
CA LYS A 134 -4.93 21.32 -29.34
C LYS A 134 -6.27 20.57 -29.22
N ARG A 135 -6.32 19.48 -28.44
CA ARG A 135 -7.55 18.72 -28.19
C ARG A 135 -8.63 19.58 -27.56
N LYS A 136 -8.33 20.30 -26.46
CA LYS A 136 -9.26 21.24 -25.81
C LYS A 136 -9.75 22.33 -26.77
N LYS A 137 -8.85 22.93 -27.57
CA LYS A 137 -9.20 23.91 -28.61
C LYS A 137 -10.12 23.35 -29.70
N GLU A 138 -10.03 22.05 -29.98
CA GLU A 138 -10.87 21.33 -30.95
C GLU A 138 -12.12 20.69 -30.32
N GLY A 139 -12.43 21.00 -29.05
CA GLY A 139 -13.63 20.51 -28.34
C GLY A 139 -13.53 19.09 -27.78
N TYR A 140 -12.34 18.49 -27.78
CA TYR A 140 -12.07 17.17 -27.20
C TYR A 140 -11.45 17.29 -25.80
N PRO A 141 -11.67 16.34 -24.87
CA PRO A 141 -11.00 16.37 -23.59
C PRO A 141 -9.49 16.22 -23.76
N GLY A 142 -8.72 16.93 -22.95
CA GLY A 142 -7.26 16.95 -22.97
C GLY A 142 -6.72 17.68 -21.74
N LEU A 143 -5.87 17.01 -20.97
CA LEU A 143 -5.26 17.52 -19.74
C LEU A 143 -3.82 17.03 -19.62
N ALA A 144 -2.88 17.93 -19.34
CA ALA A 144 -1.49 17.60 -19.07
C ALA A 144 -1.07 18.09 -17.69
N ILE A 145 -0.62 17.18 -16.83
CA ILE A 145 -0.29 17.48 -15.43
C ILE A 145 1.23 17.50 -15.25
N GLN A 146 1.82 18.67 -15.01
CA GLN A 146 3.24 18.86 -14.70
C GLN A 146 3.52 18.55 -13.23
N TRP A 147 3.77 17.27 -12.94
CA TRP A 147 4.15 16.82 -11.61
C TRP A 147 5.58 17.23 -11.21
N GLY A 148 5.76 17.56 -9.93
CA GLY A 148 7.05 17.69 -9.26
C GLY A 148 7.75 16.35 -9.03
N ALA A 149 8.62 16.31 -8.02
CA ALA A 149 9.05 15.05 -7.45
C ALA A 149 7.87 14.38 -6.74
N VAL A 150 7.64 13.09 -7.00
CA VAL A 150 6.60 12.28 -6.35
C VAL A 150 7.30 11.28 -5.42
N GLY A 151 6.84 11.20 -4.18
CA GLY A 151 7.38 10.30 -3.15
C GLY A 151 6.61 8.98 -3.07
N GLU A 152 6.99 8.15 -2.10
CA GLU A 152 6.37 6.87 -1.71
C GLU A 152 6.42 5.76 -2.77
N VAL A 153 6.19 6.03 -4.06
CA VAL A 153 6.30 5.04 -5.15
C VAL A 153 6.87 5.61 -6.45
N GLY A 154 7.63 4.79 -7.17
CA GLY A 154 8.06 5.06 -8.55
C GLY A 154 9.38 5.81 -8.64
N TYR A 155 9.84 6.06 -9.88
CA TYR A 155 11.25 6.29 -10.24
C TYR A 155 12.06 7.30 -9.40
N VAL A 156 11.41 8.28 -8.76
CA VAL A 156 12.09 9.22 -7.85
C VAL A 156 12.29 8.60 -6.48
N ALA A 157 11.24 8.07 -5.85
CA ALA A 157 11.31 7.33 -4.59
C ALA A 157 12.20 6.08 -4.72
N ASP A 158 12.06 5.30 -5.80
CA ASP A 158 12.83 4.08 -6.09
C ASP A 158 14.36 4.31 -6.17
N LYS A 159 14.83 5.57 -6.22
CA LYS A 159 16.24 5.92 -6.43
C LYS A 159 16.81 6.98 -5.47
N ASN A 160 15.95 7.78 -4.87
CA ASN A 160 16.34 8.88 -3.99
C ASN A 160 15.32 8.98 -2.84
N PRO A 161 15.35 8.06 -1.87
CA PRO A 161 14.60 8.26 -0.63
C PRO A 161 15.03 9.59 0.01
N GLU A 162 14.06 10.47 0.22
CA GLU A 162 14.19 11.76 0.91
C GLU A 162 15.31 12.71 0.43
N ILE A 163 15.26 13.08 -0.85
CA ILE A 163 16.04 14.21 -1.38
C ILE A 163 15.15 15.41 -1.72
N GLU A 164 15.52 16.58 -1.20
CA GLU A 164 15.07 17.89 -1.70
C GLU A 164 15.63 18.13 -3.10
N VAL A 165 14.78 18.10 -4.12
CA VAL A 165 15.18 18.32 -5.51
C VAL A 165 15.01 19.80 -5.85
N ARG A 166 16.11 20.57 -5.70
CA ARG A 166 16.20 21.99 -6.11
C ARG A 166 15.14 22.90 -5.42
N GLY A 167 15.04 22.87 -4.09
CA GLY A 167 14.02 23.64 -3.36
C GLY A 167 12.60 23.06 -3.40
N THR A 168 12.43 21.85 -3.95
CA THR A 168 11.13 21.14 -3.90
C THR A 168 11.25 19.81 -3.17
N LEU A 169 10.24 19.51 -2.35
CA LEU A 169 10.12 18.24 -1.62
C LEU A 169 9.33 17.24 -2.47
N GLN A 170 9.45 15.96 -2.12
CA GLN A 170 8.67 14.89 -2.76
C GLN A 170 7.20 14.98 -2.31
N GLN A 171 6.28 15.05 -3.26
CA GLN A 171 4.85 15.08 -2.97
C GLN A 171 4.33 13.68 -2.65
N ARG A 172 3.74 13.52 -1.46
CA ARG A 172 3.07 12.28 -1.02
C ARG A 172 1.93 11.88 -1.96
N ILE A 173 1.67 10.59 -2.14
CA ILE A 173 0.64 10.07 -3.05
C ILE A 173 -0.77 10.48 -2.61
N SER A 174 -1.04 10.52 -1.30
CA SER A 174 -2.29 11.07 -0.75
C SER A 174 -2.53 12.51 -1.21
N SER A 175 -1.48 13.34 -1.22
CA SER A 175 -1.52 14.71 -1.77
C SER A 175 -1.68 14.73 -3.29
N CYS A 176 -0.96 13.87 -4.02
CA CYS A 176 -1.09 13.76 -5.49
C CYS A 176 -2.52 13.36 -5.91
N LEU A 177 -3.15 12.42 -5.19
CA LEU A 177 -4.52 11.98 -5.47
C LEU A 177 -5.55 13.08 -5.16
N GLY A 178 -5.47 13.73 -4.00
CA GLY A 178 -6.36 14.86 -3.68
C GLY A 178 -6.20 16.05 -4.62
N VAL A 179 -5.01 16.27 -5.19
CA VAL A 179 -4.80 17.27 -6.25
C VAL A 179 -5.32 16.78 -7.61
N LEU A 180 -5.26 15.48 -7.91
CA LEU A 180 -5.77 14.92 -9.16
C LEU A 180 -7.29 15.10 -9.31
N ASP A 181 -8.07 14.93 -8.24
CA ASP A 181 -9.53 15.15 -8.27
C ASP A 181 -9.88 16.61 -8.67
N ASN A 182 -9.12 17.57 -8.16
CA ASN A 182 -9.24 18.98 -8.52
C ASN A 182 -8.81 19.24 -9.98
N PHE A 183 -7.77 18.55 -10.47
CA PHE A 183 -7.30 18.69 -11.86
C PHE A 183 -8.20 18.02 -12.90
N LEU A 184 -8.94 16.97 -12.54
CA LEU A 184 -9.90 16.27 -13.41
C LEU A 184 -11.25 17.00 -13.56
N THR A 185 -11.54 17.96 -12.67
CA THR A 185 -12.81 18.70 -12.60
C THR A 185 -12.74 20.15 -13.09
N GLN A 186 -11.57 20.58 -13.59
CA GLN A 186 -11.29 21.94 -14.07
C GLN A 186 -10.98 21.98 -15.58
N ASP A 187 -10.97 23.18 -16.17
CA ASP A 187 -10.98 23.33 -17.63
C ASP A 187 -9.63 23.61 -18.33
N GLU A 188 -8.56 23.96 -17.61
CA GLU A 188 -7.26 24.27 -18.23
C GLU A 188 -6.59 23.01 -18.83
N PRO A 189 -5.97 23.12 -20.03
CA PRO A 189 -5.34 21.99 -20.71
C PRO A 189 -3.99 21.58 -20.09
N VAL A 190 -3.36 22.46 -19.32
CA VAL A 190 -2.05 22.23 -18.68
C VAL A 190 -2.05 22.80 -17.26
N VAL A 191 -1.72 21.97 -16.28
CA VAL A 191 -1.71 22.31 -14.84
C VAL A 191 -0.42 21.79 -14.17
N SER A 192 -0.07 22.24 -12.97
CA SER A 192 1.17 21.82 -12.27
C SER A 192 0.99 21.69 -10.76
N SER A 193 1.66 20.71 -10.16
CA SER A 193 1.69 20.47 -8.71
C SER A 193 3.12 20.22 -8.23
N ILE A 194 3.52 20.92 -7.15
CA ILE A 194 4.81 20.79 -6.46
C ILE A 194 4.66 21.07 -4.96
N VAL A 195 5.56 20.52 -4.14
CA VAL A 195 5.76 20.93 -2.74
C VAL A 195 7.05 21.74 -2.64
N ILE A 196 7.04 22.87 -1.95
CA ILE A 196 8.22 23.74 -1.75
C ILE A 196 8.88 23.41 -0.40
N ALA A 197 10.20 23.33 -0.36
CA ALA A 197 10.94 23.16 0.89
C ALA A 197 10.90 24.46 1.73
N GLN A 198 10.57 24.34 3.02
CA GLN A 198 10.68 25.46 3.96
C GLN A 198 12.11 25.59 4.45
N LYS A 199 12.63 26.83 4.47
CA LYS A 199 14.02 27.13 4.83
C LYS A 199 14.16 27.25 6.35
N ASN A 200 14.22 26.12 7.04
CA ASN A 200 14.53 26.06 8.47
C ASN A 200 16.04 26.28 8.68
N GLU A 201 16.44 26.97 9.76
CA GLU A 201 17.83 27.40 9.98
C GLU A 201 18.66 26.47 10.89
N ASP A 202 18.07 25.37 11.39
CA ASP A 202 18.67 24.47 12.37
C ASP A 202 18.72 23.00 11.90
N GLY A 203 19.89 22.34 12.03
CA GLY A 203 20.05 20.88 11.91
C GLY A 203 21.31 20.43 11.14
N ILE A 204 22.18 19.65 11.81
CA ILE A 204 23.45 19.14 11.24
C ILE A 204 23.39 17.60 11.12
N GLY A 205 23.88 17.04 10.01
CA GLY A 205 24.06 15.58 9.85
C GLY A 205 24.79 15.21 8.54
N SER A 206 25.92 14.51 8.62
CA SER A 206 26.93 14.49 7.54
C SER A 206 27.51 13.11 7.22
N PRO A 207 27.09 12.49 6.09
CA PRO A 207 27.92 11.54 5.33
C PRO A 207 28.29 12.06 3.92
N LYS A 208 27.44 12.91 3.34
CA LYS A 208 27.40 13.32 1.91
C LYS A 208 28.71 13.90 1.34
N ILE A 209 29.65 14.30 2.19
CA ILE A 209 30.83 15.07 1.78
C ILE A 209 31.87 14.21 1.05
N VAL A 210 32.07 12.95 1.49
CA VAL A 210 33.11 12.07 0.94
C VAL A 210 32.79 11.73 -0.51
N ASP A 211 31.54 11.35 -0.78
CA ASP A 211 31.05 11.06 -2.12
C ASP A 211 31.11 12.29 -3.03
N THR A 212 30.79 13.47 -2.51
CA THR A 212 30.89 14.73 -3.27
C THR A 212 32.35 15.02 -3.67
N VAL A 213 33.29 14.87 -2.74
CA VAL A 213 34.73 15.07 -3.01
C VAL A 213 35.30 13.97 -3.92
N MET A 214 34.85 12.72 -3.79
CA MET A 214 35.20 11.64 -4.73
C MET A 214 34.77 11.94 -6.16
N ASN A 215 33.54 12.45 -6.34
CA ASN A 215 33.02 12.84 -7.66
C ASN A 215 33.79 14.02 -8.27
N ILE A 216 34.13 15.07 -7.48
CA ILE A 216 34.96 16.19 -7.97
C ILE A 216 36.36 15.71 -8.37
N MET A 217 36.93 14.75 -7.63
CA MET A 217 38.22 14.12 -7.94
C MET A 217 38.16 13.07 -9.06
N GLY A 218 36.97 12.71 -9.58
CA GLY A 218 36.79 11.67 -10.58
C GLY A 218 37.12 10.23 -10.09
N VAL A 219 37.13 9.99 -8.78
CA VAL A 219 37.52 8.71 -8.18
C VAL A 219 36.29 7.86 -7.85
N THR A 220 36.24 6.62 -8.37
CA THR A 220 35.09 5.71 -8.20
C THR A 220 35.27 4.62 -7.13
N ASP A 221 36.50 4.30 -6.70
CA ASP A 221 36.77 3.38 -5.58
C ASP A 221 38.01 3.81 -4.79
N LEU A 222 37.81 4.06 -3.49
CA LEU A 222 38.85 4.43 -2.53
C LEU A 222 39.93 3.35 -2.33
N LYS A 223 39.58 2.07 -2.55
CA LYS A 223 40.49 0.93 -2.37
C LYS A 223 41.60 0.91 -3.43
N LEU A 224 41.36 1.48 -4.61
CA LEU A 224 42.32 1.51 -5.71
C LEU A 224 43.32 2.67 -5.61
N VAL A 225 42.93 3.80 -5.01
CA VAL A 225 43.76 5.04 -4.97
C VAL A 225 44.45 5.25 -3.62
N GLY A 226 44.03 4.55 -2.56
CA GLY A 226 44.70 4.56 -1.26
C GLY A 226 44.31 5.76 -0.38
N ILE A 227 43.47 5.51 0.62
CA ILE A 227 42.81 6.53 1.45
C ILE A 227 43.75 7.53 2.17
N HIS A 228 45.03 7.22 2.33
CA HIS A 228 46.01 8.08 2.99
C HIS A 228 46.84 8.95 2.04
N ILE A 229 46.69 8.83 0.71
CA ILE A 229 47.33 9.72 -0.25
C ILE A 229 46.59 11.07 -0.25
N SER A 230 47.32 12.19 -0.36
CA SER A 230 46.70 13.52 -0.34
C SER A 230 46.09 13.89 -1.69
N PHE A 231 45.02 14.70 -1.68
CA PHE A 231 44.31 15.08 -2.90
C PHE A 231 45.22 15.78 -3.92
N SER A 232 46.21 16.56 -3.46
CA SER A 232 47.21 17.19 -4.33
C SER A 232 48.12 16.18 -5.06
N GLN A 233 48.34 15.00 -4.48
CA GLN A 233 49.08 13.89 -5.12
C GLN A 233 48.18 13.01 -6.00
N MET A 234 46.86 12.99 -5.75
CA MET A 234 45.86 12.36 -6.61
C MET A 234 45.51 13.20 -7.86
N GLY A 235 46.08 14.39 -8.03
CA GLY A 235 45.89 15.23 -9.21
C GLY A 235 44.88 16.37 -9.06
N MET A 236 44.46 16.72 -7.84
CA MET A 236 43.57 17.86 -7.57
C MET A 236 44.11 19.16 -8.19
N ASP A 237 43.41 19.70 -9.18
CA ASP A 237 43.77 20.95 -9.85
C ASP A 237 43.30 22.21 -9.07
N SER A 238 43.51 23.38 -9.65
CA SER A 238 43.19 24.67 -9.01
C SER A 238 41.70 25.02 -8.99
N ILE A 239 40.87 24.37 -9.81
CA ILE A 239 39.40 24.52 -9.83
C ILE A 239 38.80 23.51 -8.84
N MET A 240 39.20 22.23 -8.95
CA MET A 240 38.82 21.17 -8.00
C MET A 240 39.14 21.57 -6.56
N ALA A 241 40.31 22.18 -6.31
CA ALA A 241 40.67 22.69 -4.98
C ALA A 241 39.68 23.74 -4.44
N VAL A 242 39.16 24.64 -5.27
CA VAL A 242 38.17 25.63 -4.83
C VAL A 242 36.82 24.98 -4.55
N GLU A 243 36.40 24.04 -5.39
CA GLU A 243 35.11 23.35 -5.25
C GLU A 243 35.08 22.38 -4.05
N ILE A 244 36.16 21.61 -3.84
CA ILE A 244 36.37 20.77 -2.66
C ILE A 244 36.45 21.63 -1.40
N LYS A 245 37.17 22.77 -1.42
CA LYS A 245 37.19 23.71 -0.29
C LYS A 245 35.78 24.22 0.03
N GLN A 246 35.07 24.81 -0.94
CA GLN A 246 33.73 25.35 -0.70
C GLN A 246 32.74 24.29 -0.21
N THR A 247 32.87 23.05 -0.68
CA THR A 247 32.08 21.91 -0.19
C THR A 247 32.42 21.60 1.28
N ILE A 248 33.70 21.54 1.66
CA ILE A 248 34.12 21.32 3.05
C ILE A 248 33.67 22.44 3.99
N GLU A 249 33.80 23.70 3.56
CA GLU A 249 33.42 24.83 4.40
C GLU A 249 31.90 24.97 4.55
N ARG A 250 31.12 24.56 3.53
CA ARG A 250 29.65 24.57 3.58
C ARG A 250 29.08 23.42 4.41
N GLU A 251 29.56 22.19 4.22
CA GLU A 251 28.93 20.99 4.82
C GLU A 251 29.43 20.68 6.24
N LEU A 252 30.64 21.12 6.62
CA LEU A 252 31.20 20.93 7.97
C LEU A 252 31.33 22.22 8.79
N ASN A 253 31.00 23.38 8.22
CA ASN A 253 31.03 24.70 8.85
C ASN A 253 32.39 25.08 9.51
N ILE A 254 33.49 24.57 8.94
CA ILE A 254 34.88 24.88 9.31
C ILE A 254 35.52 25.75 8.24
N ASN A 255 36.56 26.52 8.57
CA ASN A 255 37.37 27.22 7.56
C ASN A 255 38.69 26.45 7.33
N ILE A 256 38.96 26.01 6.09
CA ILE A 256 40.14 25.19 5.76
C ILE A 256 41.16 26.00 4.96
N SER A 257 42.42 26.05 5.44
CA SER A 257 43.44 26.83 4.73
C SER A 257 43.87 26.12 3.44
N ALA A 258 44.34 26.91 2.47
CA ALA A 258 44.90 26.36 1.24
C ALA A 258 46.18 25.51 1.49
N ARG A 259 46.77 25.52 2.69
CA ARG A 259 47.85 24.58 3.06
C ARG A 259 47.27 23.22 3.45
N ASP A 260 46.27 23.22 4.32
CA ASP A 260 45.69 22.00 4.90
C ASP A 260 44.90 21.21 3.84
N LEU A 261 44.16 21.92 2.98
CA LEU A 261 43.46 21.37 1.82
C LEU A 261 44.40 20.55 0.90
N ARG A 262 45.64 21.02 0.68
CA ARG A 262 46.63 20.29 -0.15
C ARG A 262 47.18 19.03 0.53
N GLN A 263 47.06 18.93 1.85
CA GLN A 263 47.49 17.78 2.66
C GLN A 263 46.32 16.89 3.09
N LEU A 264 45.08 17.22 2.70
CA LEU A 264 43.88 16.48 3.04
C LEU A 264 43.82 15.14 2.28
N THR A 265 43.27 14.12 2.94
CA THR A 265 43.19 12.74 2.46
C THR A 265 41.78 12.19 2.66
N PHE A 266 41.39 11.15 1.92
CA PHE A 266 40.06 10.55 2.09
C PHE A 266 39.88 9.91 3.47
N ALA A 267 40.93 9.29 4.03
CA ALA A 267 40.91 8.76 5.40
C ALA A 267 40.56 9.87 6.41
N LYS A 268 41.17 11.05 6.27
CA LYS A 268 40.96 12.16 7.21
C LYS A 268 39.62 12.87 7.01
N LEU A 269 39.08 12.86 5.79
CA LEU A 269 37.71 13.31 5.49
C LEU A 269 36.66 12.31 6.00
N GLN A 270 36.96 11.01 5.97
CA GLN A 270 36.12 9.93 6.49
C GLN A 270 36.14 9.85 8.03
N GLU A 271 37.28 10.09 8.69
CA GLU A 271 37.34 10.33 10.14
C GLU A 271 36.43 11.50 10.58
N MET A 272 36.14 12.44 9.67
CA MET A 272 35.20 13.54 9.91
C MET A 272 33.73 13.22 9.60
N THR A 273 33.38 12.04 9.04
CA THR A 273 32.00 11.76 8.56
C THR A 273 31.47 10.30 8.57
N ASN A 274 32.27 9.27 8.89
CA ASN A 274 31.82 7.88 8.71
C ASN A 274 30.88 7.32 9.80
N GLU A 275 29.61 7.05 9.44
CA GLU A 275 28.88 5.83 9.87
C GLU A 275 27.88 5.32 8.79
N LYS A 276 28.10 4.06 8.33
CA LYS A 276 27.13 3.07 7.74
C LYS A 276 26.54 3.23 6.30
N SER A 277 26.60 2.12 5.49
CA SER A 277 25.49 1.43 4.74
C SER A 277 25.82 0.86 3.31
N SER A 278 25.17 -0.25 2.86
CA SER A 278 24.83 -0.68 1.43
C SER A 278 24.79 -2.22 1.10
N VAL A 279 23.78 -2.75 0.35
CA VAL A 279 23.71 -4.02 -0.49
C VAL A 279 22.49 -3.99 -1.51
N ASP A 280 22.39 -4.89 -2.54
CA ASP A 280 21.51 -4.85 -3.77
C ASP A 280 20.55 -6.08 -4.09
N GLU A 281 19.85 -6.06 -5.27
CA GLU A 281 18.65 -6.84 -5.74
C GLU A 281 18.76 -8.25 -6.46
N PRO A 282 17.65 -9.05 -6.55
CA PRO A 282 17.44 -10.22 -7.47
C PRO A 282 16.01 -10.37 -8.13
N SER A 283 15.68 -11.52 -8.77
CA SER A 283 14.33 -11.93 -9.28
C SER A 283 14.24 -13.48 -9.53
N SER A 284 13.20 -14.20 -10.02
CA SER A 284 11.93 -13.90 -10.78
C SER A 284 10.81 -14.99 -10.67
N VAL A 285 9.80 -15.03 -11.59
CA VAL A 285 8.35 -15.38 -11.40
C VAL A 285 7.87 -16.84 -11.59
N SER A 286 6.95 -17.30 -10.71
CA SER A 286 5.85 -18.26 -11.05
C SER A 286 4.62 -18.09 -10.12
N ALA A 287 3.48 -18.72 -10.44
CA ALA A 287 2.24 -18.64 -9.65
C ALA A 287 2.36 -19.39 -8.30
N SER A 288 1.77 -18.85 -7.23
CA SER A 288 2.29 -19.05 -5.88
C SER A 288 1.22 -19.41 -4.83
N PRO A 289 1.51 -20.25 -3.82
CA PRO A 289 0.56 -20.61 -2.76
C PRO A 289 0.15 -19.44 -1.85
N PHE A 290 0.74 -18.25 -2.04
CA PHE A 290 0.43 -17.03 -1.29
C PHE A 290 -0.62 -16.14 -1.96
N GLU A 291 -1.38 -16.60 -2.97
CA GLU A 291 -2.48 -15.84 -3.58
C GLU A 291 -3.43 -15.28 -2.49
N ASP A 292 -4.09 -16.16 -1.73
CA ASP A 292 -5.15 -15.84 -0.77
C ASP A 292 -4.69 -15.19 0.55
N PHE A 293 -3.38 -14.99 0.74
CA PHE A 293 -2.85 -14.22 1.87
C PHE A 293 -3.23 -12.73 1.85
N TYR A 294 -3.91 -12.23 0.80
CA TYR A 294 -4.54 -10.90 0.81
C TYR A 294 -5.56 -10.75 1.95
N LEU A 295 -6.13 -11.85 2.46
CA LEU A 295 -7.04 -11.87 3.62
C LEU A 295 -6.37 -11.39 4.92
N PHE A 296 -5.05 -11.55 5.01
CA PHE A 296 -4.21 -11.18 6.15
C PHE A 296 -3.24 -10.04 5.84
N THR A 297 -3.25 -9.51 4.62
CA THR A 297 -2.37 -8.40 4.23
C THR A 297 -2.97 -7.09 4.71
N PRO A 298 -2.29 -6.30 5.57
CA PRO A 298 -2.83 -5.05 6.05
C PRO A 298 -2.95 -4.02 4.91
N ASN A 299 -3.92 -3.11 5.04
CA ASN A 299 -3.75 -1.79 4.44
C ASN A 299 -2.64 -1.07 5.19
N GLU A 300 -1.76 -0.42 4.44
CA GLU A 300 -0.85 0.58 5.01
C GLU A 300 -1.64 1.84 5.40
N ASP A 301 -1.04 2.65 6.27
CA ASP A 301 -1.59 3.84 6.93
C ASP A 301 -2.77 3.63 7.90
N LEU A 302 -2.48 3.92 9.16
CA LEU A 302 -3.27 4.78 10.07
C LEU A 302 -2.39 5.04 11.31
N ASP A 303 -2.14 6.30 11.62
CA ASP A 303 -1.62 6.72 12.93
C ASP A 303 -2.82 6.98 13.86
N GLU A 304 -2.65 6.65 15.15
CA GLU A 304 -3.70 6.59 16.19
C GLU A 304 -4.87 5.63 15.88
N ASN A 305 -4.88 4.46 16.54
CA ASN A 305 -6.00 3.51 16.49
C ASN A 305 -6.83 3.59 17.80
N PRO A 306 -7.82 4.50 17.92
CA PRO A 306 -8.63 4.63 19.13
C PRO A 306 -9.49 3.38 19.35
N PRO A 307 -9.74 2.96 20.61
CA PRO A 307 -10.38 1.67 20.92
C PRO A 307 -11.85 1.57 20.45
N ILE A 308 -12.50 2.71 20.19
CA ILE A 308 -13.83 2.79 19.59
C ILE A 308 -13.90 3.94 18.59
N VAL A 309 -14.54 3.70 17.44
CA VAL A 309 -14.80 4.69 16.39
C VAL A 309 -16.30 4.79 16.14
N ARG A 310 -16.86 5.99 16.25
CA ARG A 310 -18.20 6.33 15.78
C ARG A 310 -18.23 6.21 14.25
N MET A 311 -19.00 5.29 13.71
CA MET A 311 -19.08 5.07 12.26
C MET A 311 -20.22 5.87 11.63
N LYS A 312 -20.05 6.27 10.38
CA LYS A 312 -21.14 6.86 9.58
C LYS A 312 -22.22 5.80 9.32
N SER A 313 -23.47 6.16 9.58
CA SER A 313 -24.67 5.31 9.49
C SER A 313 -25.78 6.01 8.72
N LEU A 314 -26.89 5.31 8.47
CA LEU A 314 -28.11 5.95 7.93
C LEU A 314 -28.77 6.88 8.99
N VAL A 315 -28.65 6.53 10.27
CA VAL A 315 -29.10 7.33 11.42
C VAL A 315 -28.16 8.52 11.66
N CYS A 316 -28.73 9.70 11.90
CA CYS A 316 -28.00 10.93 12.24
C CYS A 316 -27.61 10.98 13.73
N GLU A 317 -26.56 11.75 14.08
CA GLU A 317 -26.03 11.80 15.45
C GLU A 317 -26.98 12.38 16.50
N THR A 318 -27.96 13.19 16.08
CA THR A 318 -28.98 13.80 16.96
C THR A 318 -30.29 13.01 17.02
N GLU A 319 -30.40 11.92 16.27
CA GLU A 319 -31.56 11.03 16.25
C GLU A 319 -31.41 9.96 17.33
N THR A 320 -32.49 9.45 17.91
CA THR A 320 -32.43 8.44 18.99
C THR A 320 -32.62 7.04 18.43
N ALA A 321 -31.55 6.26 18.31
CA ALA A 321 -31.59 4.88 17.81
C ALA A 321 -30.85 3.88 18.72
N PRO A 322 -31.09 2.55 18.58
CA PRO A 322 -30.27 1.52 19.21
C PRO A 322 -28.82 1.54 18.72
N SER A 323 -27.90 1.06 19.57
CA SER A 323 -26.47 0.92 19.24
C SER A 323 -26.13 -0.45 18.66
N VAL A 324 -25.23 -0.46 17.66
CA VAL A 324 -24.70 -1.67 17.00
C VAL A 324 -23.18 -1.61 17.01
N PHE A 325 -22.53 -2.69 17.45
CA PHE A 325 -21.07 -2.76 17.61
C PHE A 325 -20.45 -3.64 16.52
N LEU A 326 -19.55 -3.06 15.73
CA LEU A 326 -18.83 -3.78 14.67
C LEU A 326 -17.45 -4.25 15.17
N LEU A 327 -17.09 -5.47 14.79
CA LEU A 327 -15.82 -6.12 15.07
C LEU A 327 -15.03 -6.36 13.77
N PRO A 328 -13.81 -5.78 13.62
CA PRO A 328 -13.03 -5.83 12.40
C PRO A 328 -12.30 -7.16 12.19
N GLY A 329 -11.85 -7.38 10.96
CA GLY A 329 -10.87 -8.42 10.63
C GLY A 329 -9.50 -8.18 11.30
N ILE A 330 -8.52 -9.03 10.99
CA ILE A 330 -7.29 -9.20 11.78
C ILE A 330 -6.42 -7.94 11.95
N ASN A 331 -6.51 -7.01 11.01
CA ASN A 331 -5.85 -5.70 11.06
C ASN A 331 -6.26 -4.89 12.32
N GLY A 332 -7.50 -5.07 12.79
CA GLY A 332 -8.03 -4.41 13.99
C GLY A 332 -8.55 -2.99 13.78
N THR A 333 -8.80 -2.60 12.52
CA THR A 333 -9.21 -1.23 12.14
C THR A 333 -10.54 -1.19 11.38
N SER A 334 -11.25 -0.07 11.48
CA SER A 334 -12.61 0.12 10.97
C SER A 334 -12.74 0.27 9.45
N ALA A 335 -11.66 0.59 8.73
CA ALA A 335 -11.68 1.02 7.33
C ALA A 335 -12.38 0.03 6.36
N MET A 336 -12.30 -1.29 6.62
CA MET A 336 -12.98 -2.29 5.79
C MET A 336 -14.51 -2.35 6.01
N LEU A 337 -15.00 -1.84 7.14
CA LEU A 337 -16.39 -1.93 7.59
C LEU A 337 -17.23 -0.69 7.21
N GLU A 338 -16.61 0.40 6.75
CA GLU A 338 -17.28 1.67 6.44
C GLU A 338 -18.48 1.52 5.49
N THR A 339 -18.35 0.69 4.44
CA THR A 339 -19.43 0.48 3.48
C THR A 339 -20.62 -0.27 4.09
N LEU A 340 -20.38 -1.20 5.02
CA LEU A 340 -21.43 -1.87 5.77
C LEU A 340 -22.09 -0.89 6.73
N ALA A 341 -21.30 -0.19 7.55
CA ALA A 341 -21.79 0.78 8.53
C ALA A 341 -22.71 1.85 7.91
N ALA A 342 -22.32 2.39 6.74
CA ALA A 342 -23.07 3.42 6.03
C ALA A 342 -24.46 2.97 5.55
N ASN A 343 -24.76 1.68 5.54
CA ASN A 343 -26.06 1.10 5.15
C ASN A 343 -26.86 0.55 6.35
N LEU A 344 -26.41 0.75 7.60
CA LEU A 344 -27.13 0.32 8.80
C LEU A 344 -27.98 1.43 9.42
N SER A 345 -29.19 1.06 9.87
CA SER A 345 -30.22 1.95 10.42
C SER A 345 -30.09 2.17 11.94
N TYR A 346 -28.86 2.26 12.45
CA TYR A 346 -28.56 2.25 13.88
C TYR A 346 -27.39 3.17 14.25
N HIS A 347 -27.17 3.42 15.53
CA HIS A 347 -25.92 4.01 16.00
C HIS A 347 -24.77 2.98 15.91
N VAL A 348 -24.10 2.93 14.76
CA VAL A 348 -22.96 2.04 14.51
C VAL A 348 -21.66 2.54 15.16
N TYR A 349 -20.99 1.68 15.93
CA TYR A 349 -19.65 1.91 16.48
C TYR A 349 -18.73 0.74 16.11
N CYS A 350 -17.52 1.02 15.62
CA CYS A 350 -16.50 -0.04 15.45
C CYS A 350 -15.63 -0.10 16.70
N LEU A 351 -15.48 -1.29 17.29
CA LEU A 351 -14.52 -1.55 18.37
C LEU A 351 -13.22 -2.03 17.74
N GLN A 352 -12.10 -1.40 18.08
CA GLN A 352 -10.81 -1.59 17.40
C GLN A 352 -9.79 -2.28 18.31
N TYR A 353 -8.82 -2.99 17.72
CA TYR A 353 -7.79 -3.71 18.48
C TYR A 353 -6.60 -2.81 18.79
N ASP A 354 -6.11 -2.87 20.02
CA ASP A 354 -4.88 -2.19 20.41
C ASP A 354 -3.63 -2.89 19.83
N ASP A 355 -2.56 -2.11 19.72
CA ASP A 355 -1.28 -2.52 19.12
C ASP A 355 -0.45 -3.51 19.96
N ASN A 356 -0.83 -3.76 21.23
CA ASN A 356 -0.01 -4.50 22.19
C ASN A 356 -0.61 -5.87 22.54
N THR A 357 -1.91 -6.05 22.30
CA THR A 357 -2.65 -7.27 22.64
C THR A 357 -2.84 -8.14 21.40
N HIS A 358 -2.53 -9.43 21.52
CA HIS A 358 -2.47 -10.36 20.40
C HIS A 358 -3.28 -11.66 20.62
N THR A 359 -3.69 -11.94 21.86
CA THR A 359 -4.53 -13.10 22.21
C THR A 359 -6.01 -12.81 22.02
N ILE A 360 -6.80 -13.81 21.60
CA ILE A 360 -8.26 -13.69 21.49
C ILE A 360 -8.88 -13.27 22.84
N GLU A 361 -8.41 -13.85 23.94
CA GLU A 361 -8.86 -13.54 25.29
C GLU A 361 -8.59 -12.08 25.66
N GLY A 362 -7.35 -11.61 25.52
CA GLY A 362 -6.98 -10.23 25.87
C GLY A 362 -7.70 -9.20 24.99
N LEU A 363 -7.82 -9.45 23.69
CA LEU A 363 -8.59 -8.61 22.78
C LEU A 363 -10.07 -8.53 23.21
N SER A 364 -10.66 -9.67 23.57
CA SER A 364 -12.05 -9.73 24.03
C SER A 364 -12.27 -9.00 25.38
N GLU A 365 -11.28 -9.01 26.28
CA GLU A 365 -11.35 -8.33 27.58
C GLU A 365 -11.20 -6.81 27.41
N ASN A 366 -10.24 -6.35 26.61
CA ASN A 366 -10.08 -4.93 26.27
C ASN A 366 -11.36 -4.37 25.64
N MET A 367 -11.97 -5.13 24.74
CA MET A 367 -13.22 -4.72 24.06
C MET A 367 -14.45 -4.83 24.97
N LEU A 368 -14.49 -5.80 25.89
CA LEU A 368 -15.51 -5.90 26.93
C LEU A 368 -15.51 -4.66 27.83
N HIS A 369 -14.34 -4.15 28.20
CA HIS A 369 -14.23 -2.91 28.98
C HIS A 369 -14.85 -1.71 28.26
N VAL A 370 -14.69 -1.61 26.93
CA VAL A 370 -15.18 -0.49 26.12
C VAL A 370 -16.69 -0.60 25.84
N ILE A 371 -17.19 -1.80 25.48
CA ILE A 371 -18.62 -1.96 25.13
C ILE A 371 -19.55 -1.79 26.35
N LEU A 372 -19.07 -2.06 27.57
CA LEU A 372 -19.85 -1.95 28.80
C LEU A 372 -20.34 -0.52 29.11
N ASP A 373 -19.67 0.51 28.60
CA ASP A 373 -20.10 1.91 28.74
C ASP A 373 -21.32 2.25 27.85
N PHE A 374 -21.67 1.38 26.88
CA PHE A 374 -22.70 1.62 25.86
C PHE A 374 -23.87 0.62 25.87
N VAL A 375 -23.81 -0.45 26.68
CA VAL A 375 -24.88 -1.45 26.81
C VAL A 375 -25.62 -1.33 28.15
N SER A 376 -26.85 -1.86 28.22
CA SER A 376 -27.61 -1.93 29.47
C SER A 376 -28.27 -3.29 29.65
N HIS A 377 -28.61 -3.66 30.89
CA HIS A 377 -29.39 -4.87 31.16
C HIS A 377 -30.87 -4.78 30.74
N GLN A 378 -31.33 -3.63 30.24
CA GLN A 378 -32.73 -3.38 29.86
C GLN A 378 -32.96 -3.46 28.34
N ALA A 379 -31.90 -3.52 27.53
CA ALA A 379 -31.99 -3.59 26.07
C ALA A 379 -30.98 -4.61 25.52
N PRO A 380 -31.34 -5.40 24.50
CA PRO A 380 -30.41 -6.38 23.92
C PRO A 380 -29.24 -5.70 23.22
N PHE A 381 -28.02 -6.20 23.41
CA PHE A 381 -26.88 -5.78 22.60
C PHE A 381 -26.96 -6.36 21.18
N THR A 382 -26.31 -5.69 20.23
CA THR A 382 -26.16 -6.19 18.85
C THR A 382 -24.70 -6.08 18.44
N VAL A 383 -24.06 -7.22 18.18
CA VAL A 383 -22.68 -7.31 17.69
C VAL A 383 -22.67 -7.85 16.27
N ILE A 384 -21.90 -7.24 15.38
CA ILE A 384 -21.65 -7.72 14.02
C ILE A 384 -20.14 -7.85 13.84
N ALA A 385 -19.67 -9.02 13.45
CA ALA A 385 -18.24 -9.31 13.31
C ALA A 385 -17.91 -9.81 11.90
N HIS A 386 -16.69 -9.54 11.45
CA HIS A 386 -16.16 -10.02 10.17
C HIS A 386 -14.85 -10.78 10.36
N SER A 387 -14.67 -11.87 9.62
CA SER A 387 -13.37 -12.57 9.53
C SER A 387 -12.86 -13.00 10.91
N PHE A 388 -11.58 -12.75 11.21
CA PHE A 388 -10.94 -12.91 12.52
C PHE A 388 -11.75 -12.31 13.69
N GLY A 389 -12.47 -11.20 13.46
CA GLY A 389 -13.33 -10.58 14.47
C GLY A 389 -14.44 -11.50 14.95
N CYS A 390 -14.86 -12.50 14.16
CA CYS A 390 -15.85 -13.48 14.60
C CYS A 390 -15.35 -14.32 15.78
N THR A 391 -14.05 -14.65 15.82
CA THR A 391 -13.42 -15.38 16.93
C THR A 391 -13.40 -14.54 18.20
N VAL A 392 -13.00 -13.26 18.09
CA VAL A 392 -13.00 -12.31 19.21
C VAL A 392 -14.43 -12.02 19.69
N ALA A 393 -15.40 -11.96 18.78
CA ALA A 393 -16.81 -11.72 19.10
C ALA A 393 -17.42 -12.82 19.96
N LEU A 394 -17.18 -14.09 19.61
CA LEU A 394 -17.68 -15.25 20.35
C LEU A 394 -17.17 -15.22 21.80
N GLN A 395 -15.86 -15.01 22.00
CA GLN A 395 -15.26 -14.86 23.32
C GLN A 395 -15.88 -13.66 24.08
N MET A 396 -15.94 -12.47 23.47
CA MET A 396 -16.47 -11.26 24.10
C MET A 396 -17.95 -11.39 24.49
N VAL A 397 -18.78 -11.99 23.63
CA VAL A 397 -20.19 -12.24 23.90
C VAL A 397 -20.37 -13.21 25.07
N SER A 398 -19.53 -14.24 25.20
CA SER A 398 -19.58 -15.11 26.39
C SER A 398 -19.29 -14.37 27.70
N LEU A 399 -18.43 -13.34 27.67
CA LEU A 399 -18.12 -12.50 28.83
C LEU A 399 -19.25 -11.51 29.16
N LEU A 400 -19.97 -11.02 28.15
CA LEU A 400 -21.22 -10.25 28.32
C LEU A 400 -22.33 -11.11 28.93
N GLU A 401 -22.51 -12.35 28.45
CA GLU A 401 -23.51 -13.29 28.99
C GLU A 401 -23.20 -13.70 30.43
N ARG A 402 -21.92 -13.95 30.76
CA ARG A 402 -21.46 -14.17 32.15
C ARG A 402 -21.72 -12.97 33.08
N LYS A 403 -21.82 -11.76 32.55
CA LYS A 403 -22.21 -10.54 33.28
C LYS A 403 -23.73 -10.34 33.34
N GLY A 404 -24.55 -11.18 32.69
CA GLY A 404 -26.01 -11.07 32.67
C GLY A 404 -26.58 -10.14 31.60
N TYR A 405 -25.81 -9.85 30.54
CA TYR A 405 -26.34 -9.23 29.32
C TYR A 405 -26.89 -10.29 28.37
N LYS A 406 -27.75 -9.88 27.44
CA LYS A 406 -28.32 -10.71 26.37
C LYS A 406 -28.32 -9.92 25.06
N GLY A 407 -28.30 -10.62 23.93
CA GLY A 407 -28.36 -9.94 22.64
C GLY A 407 -28.35 -10.87 21.45
N GLN A 408 -27.82 -10.34 20.35
CA GLN A 408 -27.69 -11.01 19.07
C GLN A 408 -26.31 -10.76 18.46
N LEU A 409 -25.83 -11.74 17.70
CA LEU A 409 -24.49 -11.80 17.13
C LEU A 409 -24.57 -12.19 15.65
N PHE A 410 -24.05 -11.32 14.78
CA PHE A 410 -23.91 -11.57 13.34
C PHE A 410 -22.45 -11.88 13.03
N LEU A 411 -22.18 -12.99 12.35
CA LEU A 411 -20.83 -13.47 12.03
C LEU A 411 -20.66 -13.56 10.51
N ILE A 412 -19.86 -12.68 9.92
CA ILE A 412 -19.69 -12.52 8.47
C ILE A 412 -18.37 -13.20 8.05
N ASP A 413 -18.51 -14.32 7.32
CA ASP A 413 -17.41 -15.14 6.77
C ASP A 413 -16.29 -15.45 7.79
N GLY A 414 -16.67 -15.85 9.00
CA GLY A 414 -15.74 -16.22 10.05
C GLY A 414 -16.37 -16.94 11.24
N SER A 415 -15.56 -17.76 11.89
CA SER A 415 -15.84 -18.53 13.10
C SER A 415 -14.54 -18.76 13.88
N HIS A 416 -14.65 -19.31 15.09
CA HIS A 416 -13.53 -19.62 15.99
C HIS A 416 -12.32 -20.30 15.32
N ASN A 417 -12.55 -21.23 14.39
CA ASN A 417 -11.50 -22.04 13.75
C ASN A 417 -11.14 -21.59 12.32
N THR A 418 -11.70 -20.48 11.84
CA THR A 418 -11.53 -20.03 10.44
C THR A 418 -10.07 -19.78 10.06
N ALA A 419 -9.27 -19.16 10.93
CA ALA A 419 -7.85 -18.91 10.65
C ALA A 419 -7.04 -20.22 10.47
N ARG A 420 -7.31 -21.23 11.32
CA ARG A 420 -6.74 -22.58 11.19
C ARG A 420 -7.19 -23.24 9.89
N ARG A 421 -8.50 -23.24 9.58
CA ARG A 421 -9.06 -23.84 8.35
C ARG A 421 -8.51 -23.22 7.08
N VAL A 422 -8.40 -21.90 7.02
CA VAL A 422 -7.76 -21.20 5.90
C VAL A 422 -6.34 -21.74 5.75
N LEU A 423 -5.49 -21.66 6.78
CA LEU A 423 -4.07 -21.99 6.67
C LEU A 423 -3.78 -23.48 6.43
N THR A 424 -4.56 -24.42 6.99
CA THR A 424 -4.50 -25.85 6.64
C THR A 424 -4.73 -26.08 5.13
N GLY A 425 -5.47 -25.20 4.46
CA GLY A 425 -5.65 -25.23 3.01
C GLY A 425 -4.41 -24.87 2.18
N TYR A 426 -3.37 -24.25 2.77
CA TYR A 426 -2.16 -23.76 2.07
C TYR A 426 -0.84 -24.29 2.62
N LEU A 427 -0.76 -24.62 3.91
CA LEU A 427 0.45 -25.10 4.57
C LEU A 427 0.54 -26.64 4.51
N PRO A 428 1.72 -27.25 4.24
CA PRO A 428 1.88 -28.71 4.24
C PRO A 428 1.58 -29.38 5.59
N ASN A 429 1.83 -28.66 6.68
CA ASN A 429 1.39 -28.96 8.04
C ASN A 429 1.21 -27.62 8.77
N VAL A 430 0.07 -27.42 9.43
CA VAL A 430 -0.19 -26.19 10.21
C VAL A 430 0.39 -26.28 11.63
N ASP A 431 0.57 -27.49 12.17
CA ASP A 431 1.07 -27.73 13.53
C ASP A 431 2.60 -27.85 13.61
N ASP A 432 3.30 -27.73 12.49
CA ASP A 432 4.75 -27.52 12.45
C ASP A 432 5.03 -26.02 12.57
N GLU A 433 5.55 -25.59 13.72
CA GLU A 433 5.77 -24.15 13.99
C GLU A 433 6.82 -23.51 13.04
N ASN A 434 7.78 -24.27 12.51
CA ASN A 434 8.77 -23.74 11.57
C ASN A 434 8.15 -23.50 10.18
N LEU A 435 7.35 -24.46 9.68
CA LEU A 435 6.54 -24.27 8.49
C LEU A 435 5.53 -23.12 8.68
N PHE A 436 4.84 -23.08 9.82
CA PHE A 436 3.88 -22.03 10.15
C PHE A 436 4.51 -20.64 10.12
N GLN A 437 5.59 -20.40 10.88
CA GLN A 437 6.33 -19.13 10.88
C GLN A 437 6.76 -18.76 9.47
N SER A 438 7.42 -19.68 8.75
CA SER A 438 8.01 -19.40 7.44
C SER A 438 6.96 -19.06 6.37
N TYR A 439 5.81 -19.74 6.36
CA TYR A 439 4.72 -19.45 5.42
C TYR A 439 3.93 -18.20 5.83
N VAL A 440 3.53 -18.06 7.10
CA VAL A 440 2.71 -16.91 7.54
C VAL A 440 3.47 -15.60 7.39
N LEU A 441 4.75 -15.55 7.78
CA LEU A 441 5.57 -14.35 7.63
C LEU A 441 5.84 -14.03 6.15
N THR A 442 6.05 -15.04 5.28
CA THR A 442 6.15 -14.84 3.82
C THR A 442 4.87 -14.24 3.25
N GLY A 443 3.70 -14.70 3.73
CA GLY A 443 2.40 -14.19 3.32
C GLY A 443 2.15 -12.74 3.76
N LEU A 444 2.42 -12.43 5.04
CA LEU A 444 2.34 -11.05 5.57
C LEU A 444 3.32 -10.10 4.87
N ALA A 445 4.53 -10.57 4.56
CA ALA A 445 5.55 -9.80 3.84
C ALA A 445 5.43 -9.87 2.30
N LYS A 446 4.36 -10.45 1.74
CA LYS A 446 4.22 -10.71 0.28
C LYS A 446 4.39 -9.45 -0.58
N ALA A 447 3.90 -8.30 -0.12
CA ALA A 447 4.11 -7.02 -0.82
C ALA A 447 5.61 -6.65 -0.90
N SER A 448 6.33 -6.89 0.21
CA SER A 448 7.78 -6.76 0.40
C SER A 448 8.67 -7.53 -0.58
N ILE A 449 8.19 -8.69 -1.07
CA ILE A 449 9.06 -9.74 -1.63
C ILE A 449 9.16 -9.65 -3.18
N PRO A 450 10.38 -9.72 -3.76
CA PRO A 450 10.58 -9.82 -5.20
C PRO A 450 9.80 -10.98 -5.85
N PHE A 451 9.16 -10.71 -6.99
CA PHE A 451 8.12 -11.59 -7.55
C PHE A 451 8.68 -12.96 -7.96
N GLY A 452 8.03 -14.01 -7.45
CA GLY A 452 8.42 -15.43 -7.63
C GLY A 452 9.48 -15.94 -6.66
N ASN A 453 10.21 -15.07 -5.97
CA ASN A 453 11.15 -15.49 -4.92
C ASN A 453 10.45 -16.00 -3.66
N LEU A 454 9.12 -15.93 -3.55
CA LEU A 454 8.33 -16.34 -2.37
C LEU A 454 8.71 -17.74 -1.84
N MET A 455 8.84 -18.75 -2.70
CA MET A 455 9.28 -20.09 -2.25
C MET A 455 10.77 -20.14 -1.87
N SER A 456 11.62 -19.29 -2.46
CA SER A 456 13.01 -19.15 -2.00
C SER A 456 13.09 -18.47 -0.64
N VAL A 457 12.20 -17.51 -0.36
CA VAL A 457 12.10 -16.84 0.94
C VAL A 457 11.63 -17.85 1.99
N VAL A 458 10.57 -18.62 1.73
CA VAL A 458 10.16 -19.75 2.60
C VAL A 458 11.35 -20.68 2.88
N ASN A 459 12.05 -21.15 1.85
CA ASN A 459 13.17 -22.07 2.03
C ASN A 459 14.29 -21.48 2.90
N ASN A 460 14.57 -20.18 2.77
CA ASN A 460 15.57 -19.49 3.59
C ASN A 460 15.09 -19.29 5.04
N LEU A 461 13.81 -18.94 5.25
CA LEU A 461 13.20 -18.81 6.58
C LEU A 461 13.13 -20.15 7.33
N LEU A 462 13.01 -21.26 6.61
CA LEU A 462 13.12 -22.62 7.17
C LEU A 462 14.54 -22.96 7.66
N GLN A 463 15.58 -22.22 7.23
CA GLN A 463 16.96 -22.35 7.74
C GLN A 463 17.27 -21.39 8.90
N CYS A 464 16.35 -20.50 9.30
CA CYS A 464 16.54 -19.65 10.48
C CYS A 464 16.25 -20.45 11.76
N ASP A 465 17.04 -20.26 12.82
CA ASP A 465 16.80 -20.96 14.08
C ASP A 465 15.55 -20.44 14.82
N ASP A 466 15.24 -19.14 14.72
CA ASP A 466 14.20 -18.46 15.50
C ASP A 466 13.39 -17.41 14.71
N LEU A 467 12.31 -16.93 15.35
CA LEU A 467 11.34 -15.96 14.82
C LEU A 467 11.96 -14.58 14.52
N GLU A 468 12.91 -14.13 15.33
CA GLU A 468 13.57 -12.83 15.17
C GLU A 468 14.46 -12.83 13.92
N ASN A 469 15.26 -13.89 13.74
CA ASN A 469 16.06 -14.11 12.54
C ASN A 469 15.19 -14.24 11.27
N ARG A 470 14.01 -14.88 11.37
CA ARG A 470 13.01 -14.91 10.27
C ARG A 470 12.51 -13.51 9.90
N ILE A 471 12.12 -12.71 10.89
CA ILE A 471 11.63 -11.34 10.68
C ILE A 471 12.75 -10.44 10.14
N ASP A 472 13.97 -10.53 10.67
CA ASP A 472 15.11 -9.76 10.17
C ASP A 472 15.52 -10.13 8.74
N LEU A 473 15.38 -11.39 8.33
CA LEU A 473 15.59 -11.78 6.93
C LEU A 473 14.56 -11.09 6.01
N LEU A 474 13.30 -11.00 6.44
CA LEU A 474 12.24 -10.32 5.67
C LEU A 474 12.36 -8.79 5.65
N LEU A 475 12.91 -8.18 6.71
CA LEU A 475 13.18 -6.75 6.75
C LEU A 475 14.38 -6.39 5.86
N LYS A 476 15.43 -7.22 5.84
CA LYS A 476 16.59 -7.10 4.93
C LYS A 476 16.23 -7.24 3.45
N LEU A 477 15.07 -7.83 3.12
CA LEU A 477 14.55 -7.91 1.75
C LEU A 477 13.79 -6.65 1.29
N SER A 478 13.75 -5.60 2.10
CA SER A 478 13.14 -4.31 1.72
C SER A 478 14.08 -3.11 1.86
N SER A 479 14.03 -2.23 0.88
CA SER A 479 14.71 -0.94 0.80
C SER A 479 14.07 0.15 1.69
N ALA A 480 13.75 -0.22 2.93
CA ALA A 480 12.98 0.60 3.87
C ALA A 480 13.89 1.50 4.73
N SER A 481 13.36 2.63 5.21
CA SER A 481 14.06 3.49 6.18
C SER A 481 14.17 2.85 7.57
N ILE A 482 15.01 3.36 8.47
CA ILE A 482 15.18 2.78 9.83
C ILE A 482 13.86 2.81 10.62
N ASP A 483 13.12 3.92 10.55
CA ASP A 483 11.83 4.06 11.26
C ASP A 483 10.72 3.23 10.59
N GLU A 484 10.77 3.11 9.26
CA GLU A 484 9.88 2.23 8.48
C GLU A 484 10.12 0.74 8.83
N VAL A 485 11.40 0.32 8.92
CA VAL A 485 11.81 -1.02 9.36
C VAL A 485 11.31 -1.31 10.79
N SER A 486 11.43 -0.35 11.70
CA SER A 486 10.93 -0.48 13.08
C SER A 486 9.41 -0.66 13.13
N ASN A 487 8.66 0.24 12.49
CA ASN A 487 7.20 0.16 12.42
C ASN A 487 6.71 -1.11 11.70
N ARG A 488 7.42 -1.54 10.64
CA ARG A 488 7.06 -2.75 9.90
C ARG A 488 7.44 -4.04 10.63
N ARG A 489 8.52 -4.05 11.44
CA ARG A 489 8.81 -5.13 12.40
C ARG A 489 7.64 -5.29 13.39
N LYS A 490 7.18 -4.19 14.00
CA LYS A 490 6.02 -4.19 14.91
C LYS A 490 4.75 -4.74 14.22
N ARG A 491 4.42 -4.23 13.02
CA ARG A 491 3.25 -4.69 12.24
C ARG A 491 3.34 -6.15 11.82
N LEU A 492 4.52 -6.66 11.44
CA LEU A 492 4.72 -8.08 11.11
C LEU A 492 4.50 -8.98 12.34
N LEU A 493 5.13 -8.65 13.47
CA LEU A 493 5.01 -9.44 14.70
C LEU A 493 3.58 -9.44 15.25
N MET A 494 2.93 -8.26 15.33
CA MET A 494 1.55 -8.12 15.80
C MET A 494 0.57 -8.96 14.98
N ASN A 495 0.66 -8.92 13.64
CA ASN A 495 -0.23 -9.71 12.79
C ASN A 495 0.12 -11.21 12.86
N TYR A 496 1.40 -11.57 12.93
CA TYR A 496 1.82 -12.96 13.13
C TYR A 496 1.26 -13.55 14.43
N GLU A 497 1.39 -12.85 15.55
CA GLU A 497 0.88 -13.33 16.86
C GLU A 497 -0.66 -13.36 16.91
N ARG A 498 -1.35 -12.40 16.26
CA ARG A 498 -2.82 -12.49 16.09
C ARG A 498 -3.21 -13.72 15.25
N ILE A 499 -2.53 -14.01 14.14
CA ILE A 499 -2.78 -15.23 13.34
C ILE A 499 -2.51 -16.48 14.19
N LYS A 500 -1.36 -16.55 14.88
CA LYS A 500 -0.98 -17.65 15.78
C LYS A 500 -2.05 -17.88 16.84
N SER A 501 -2.52 -16.83 17.52
CA SER A 501 -3.59 -16.95 18.50
C SER A 501 -4.86 -17.53 17.86
N GLY A 502 -5.32 -17.00 16.72
CA GLY A 502 -6.51 -17.51 16.02
C GLY A 502 -6.39 -18.93 15.42
N VAL A 503 -5.17 -19.47 15.27
CA VAL A 503 -4.91 -20.80 14.67
C VAL A 503 -4.86 -21.91 15.72
N TRP A 504 -4.47 -21.59 16.95
CA TRP A 504 -4.49 -22.52 18.09
C TRP A 504 -5.44 -22.07 19.21
N TYR A 505 -6.41 -21.21 18.90
CA TYR A 505 -7.49 -20.84 19.81
C TYR A 505 -8.44 -22.01 20.06
N ASP A 506 -8.72 -22.25 21.33
CA ASP A 506 -9.52 -23.37 21.85
C ASP A 506 -10.61 -22.78 22.78
N PRO A 507 -11.88 -22.63 22.30
CA PRO A 507 -12.91 -21.84 22.99
C PRO A 507 -13.28 -22.36 24.38
N LYS A 508 -12.95 -21.61 25.43
CA LYS A 508 -13.16 -21.98 26.85
C LYS A 508 -14.30 -21.20 27.51
N PHE A 509 -15.45 -21.23 26.86
CA PHE A 509 -16.69 -20.60 27.33
C PHE A 509 -17.89 -21.55 27.38
N GLU A 510 -18.94 -21.14 28.09
CA GLU A 510 -20.25 -21.81 27.99
C GLU A 510 -20.85 -21.52 26.60
N LYS A 511 -21.65 -22.47 26.07
CA LYS A 511 -22.38 -22.30 24.82
C LYS A 511 -23.13 -20.95 24.78
N ILE A 512 -22.95 -20.22 23.68
CA ILE A 512 -23.51 -18.88 23.45
C ILE A 512 -25.04 -18.95 23.42
N LYS A 513 -25.69 -18.09 24.20
CA LYS A 513 -27.14 -18.12 24.45
C LYS A 513 -27.89 -17.07 23.61
N SER A 514 -27.19 -15.99 23.27
CA SER A 514 -27.58 -14.96 22.31
C SER A 514 -27.91 -15.54 20.94
N ALA A 515 -28.78 -14.88 20.18
CA ALA A 515 -29.16 -15.34 18.85
C ALA A 515 -27.99 -15.14 17.86
N VAL A 516 -27.57 -16.21 17.18
CA VAL A 516 -26.44 -16.16 16.22
C VAL A 516 -26.94 -16.27 14.78
N THR A 517 -26.57 -15.30 13.95
CA THR A 517 -26.76 -15.33 12.49
C THR A 517 -25.41 -15.38 11.79
N PHE A 518 -25.12 -16.50 11.13
CA PHE A 518 -23.94 -16.68 10.31
C PHE A 518 -24.22 -16.27 8.86
N ILE A 519 -23.30 -15.51 8.26
CA ILE A 519 -23.45 -14.89 6.95
C ILE A 519 -22.30 -15.32 6.04
N ASN A 520 -22.63 -16.11 5.03
CA ASN A 520 -21.71 -16.69 4.06
C ASN A 520 -21.62 -15.87 2.76
N PRO A 521 -20.44 -15.74 2.14
CA PRO A 521 -20.30 -15.32 0.75
C PRO A 521 -20.62 -16.48 -0.22
N THR A 522 -21.00 -16.17 -1.45
CA THR A 522 -21.08 -17.17 -2.53
C THR A 522 -19.72 -17.69 -2.99
N GLN A 523 -18.64 -16.97 -2.67
CA GLN A 523 -17.26 -17.32 -2.95
C GLN A 523 -16.47 -17.34 -1.63
N SER A 524 -16.45 -18.47 -0.93
CA SER A 524 -15.69 -18.62 0.32
C SER A 524 -14.18 -18.65 0.06
N ALA A 525 -13.41 -18.16 1.04
CA ALA A 525 -11.96 -18.34 1.11
C ALA A 525 -11.54 -19.76 1.57
N LEU A 526 -12.48 -20.55 2.10
CA LEU A 526 -12.24 -21.95 2.46
C LEU A 526 -12.30 -22.84 1.21
N ARG A 527 -11.33 -23.76 1.12
CA ARG A 527 -11.30 -24.79 0.06
C ARG A 527 -12.31 -25.91 0.29
N GLU A 528 -12.93 -25.95 1.46
CA GLU A 528 -13.92 -26.95 1.88
C GLU A 528 -15.28 -26.28 2.10
N THR A 529 -16.33 -26.85 1.49
CA THR A 529 -17.72 -26.37 1.69
C THR A 529 -18.28 -26.90 3.00
N VAL A 530 -18.05 -26.18 4.09
CA VAL A 530 -18.67 -26.43 5.40
C VAL A 530 -19.74 -25.37 5.67
N GLN A 531 -20.97 -25.80 5.97
CA GLN A 531 -22.03 -24.91 6.44
C GLN A 531 -21.80 -24.58 7.92
N GLY A 532 -22.14 -23.37 8.37
CA GLY A 532 -22.05 -22.96 9.78
C GLY A 532 -20.63 -22.74 10.33
N TYR A 533 -19.58 -23.22 9.66
CA TYR A 533 -18.18 -23.16 10.12
C TYR A 533 -17.99 -23.66 11.59
N ASP A 534 -18.72 -24.71 11.95
CA ASP A 534 -18.74 -25.38 13.26
C ASP A 534 -19.22 -24.49 14.44
N LEU A 535 -20.06 -23.48 14.14
CA LEU A 535 -20.67 -22.61 15.17
C LEU A 535 -21.75 -23.35 15.98
N GLU A 536 -22.35 -24.40 15.42
CA GLU A 536 -23.37 -25.24 16.05
C GLU A 536 -22.89 -25.87 17.37
N ASP A 537 -21.61 -26.25 17.46
CA ASP A 537 -21.01 -26.79 18.68
C ASP A 537 -20.80 -25.71 19.75
N LEU A 538 -20.71 -24.43 19.37
CA LEU A 538 -20.51 -23.30 20.28
C LEU A 538 -21.80 -22.58 20.72
N CYS A 539 -22.96 -22.86 20.11
CA CYS A 539 -24.22 -22.20 20.44
C CYS A 539 -25.16 -23.10 21.26
N GLU A 540 -25.98 -22.52 22.15
CA GLU A 540 -27.07 -23.24 22.85
C GLU A 540 -28.30 -23.36 21.94
N ASN A 541 -28.58 -22.33 21.16
CA ASN A 541 -29.69 -22.26 20.20
C ASN A 541 -29.21 -22.56 18.77
N PRO A 542 -30.08 -23.08 17.87
CA PRO A 542 -29.76 -23.25 16.45
C PRO A 542 -29.37 -21.92 15.78
N ILE A 543 -28.31 -21.93 14.98
CA ILE A 543 -27.84 -20.74 14.26
C ILE A 543 -28.71 -20.47 13.01
N SER A 544 -28.95 -19.20 12.71
CA SER A 544 -29.48 -18.77 11.42
C SER A 544 -28.34 -18.71 10.40
N VAL A 545 -28.54 -19.19 9.17
CA VAL A 545 -27.53 -19.14 8.11
C VAL A 545 -28.11 -18.42 6.88
N GLN A 546 -27.42 -17.37 6.42
CA GLN A 546 -27.75 -16.65 5.20
C GLN A 546 -26.55 -16.60 4.25
N THR A 547 -26.81 -16.55 2.94
CA THR A 547 -25.76 -16.53 1.91
C THR A 547 -25.98 -15.37 0.94
N PHE A 548 -24.97 -14.52 0.77
CA PHE A 548 -25.03 -13.33 -0.10
C PHE A 548 -23.97 -13.34 -1.19
N GLN A 549 -24.28 -12.70 -2.32
CA GLN A 549 -23.37 -12.60 -3.46
C GLN A 549 -22.10 -11.82 -3.09
N GLY A 550 -20.94 -12.41 -3.40
CA GLY A 550 -19.62 -11.82 -3.15
C GLY A 550 -18.60 -12.84 -2.67
N ASN A 551 -17.46 -12.34 -2.23
CA ASN A 551 -16.38 -13.03 -1.53
C ASN A 551 -16.10 -12.36 -0.18
N HIS A 552 -15.12 -12.87 0.56
CA HIS A 552 -14.70 -12.36 1.88
C HIS A 552 -14.59 -10.83 2.01
N LEU A 553 -14.16 -10.13 0.96
CA LEU A 553 -13.97 -8.67 0.95
C LEU A 553 -15.17 -7.91 0.38
N THR A 554 -15.84 -8.46 -0.64
CA THR A 554 -16.97 -7.79 -1.31
C THR A 554 -18.30 -7.97 -0.60
N ILE A 555 -18.45 -8.98 0.26
CA ILE A 555 -19.66 -9.19 1.04
C ILE A 555 -19.97 -7.99 1.96
N LEU A 556 -18.94 -7.32 2.50
CA LEU A 556 -19.06 -6.07 3.27
C LEU A 556 -19.59 -4.87 2.47
N ARG A 557 -19.64 -4.98 1.13
CA ARG A 557 -20.23 -3.97 0.22
C ARG A 557 -21.60 -4.40 -0.32
N ASN A 558 -22.14 -5.53 0.13
CA ASN A 558 -23.43 -6.04 -0.34
C ASN A 558 -24.59 -5.33 0.38
N ILE A 559 -25.24 -4.39 -0.31
CA ILE A 559 -26.37 -3.62 0.22
C ILE A 559 -27.50 -4.54 0.72
N LYS A 560 -27.79 -5.65 0.02
CA LYS A 560 -28.84 -6.60 0.44
C LYS A 560 -28.53 -7.34 1.74
N MET A 561 -27.25 -7.51 2.06
CA MET A 561 -26.83 -8.04 3.36
C MET A 561 -27.10 -7.01 4.47
N ALA A 562 -26.80 -5.73 4.23
CA ALA A 562 -27.10 -4.66 5.18
C ALA A 562 -28.63 -4.48 5.38
N GLU A 563 -29.42 -4.54 4.30
CA GLU A 563 -30.89 -4.55 4.35
C GLU A 563 -31.42 -5.72 5.21
N ALA A 564 -30.92 -6.94 5.00
CA ALA A 564 -31.32 -8.12 5.76
C ALA A 564 -30.89 -8.05 7.25
N ILE A 565 -29.69 -7.53 7.53
CA ILE A 565 -29.22 -7.27 8.90
C ILE A 565 -30.14 -6.25 9.59
N ASN A 566 -30.51 -5.15 8.90
CA ASN A 566 -31.43 -4.15 9.46
C ASN A 566 -32.80 -4.75 9.83
N GLN A 567 -33.34 -5.62 8.97
CA GLN A 567 -34.58 -6.35 9.22
C GLN A 567 -34.45 -7.28 10.44
N LEU A 568 -33.44 -8.16 10.47
CA LEU A 568 -33.23 -9.12 11.55
C LEU A 568 -33.04 -8.45 12.92
N ILE A 569 -32.28 -7.34 12.99
CA ILE A 569 -32.09 -6.60 14.23
C ILE A 569 -33.41 -6.03 14.76
N THR A 570 -34.27 -5.54 13.86
CA THR A 570 -35.60 -5.03 14.19
C THR A 570 -36.53 -6.15 14.67
N GLU A 571 -36.55 -7.28 13.96
CA GLU A 571 -37.35 -8.46 14.33
C GLU A 571 -36.94 -9.03 15.69
N TYR A 572 -35.64 -9.14 15.97
CA TYR A 572 -35.13 -9.59 17.26
C TYR A 572 -35.53 -8.62 18.39
N SER A 573 -35.32 -7.32 18.19
CA SER A 573 -35.69 -6.31 19.20
C SER A 573 -37.19 -6.31 19.52
N ASN A 574 -38.05 -6.47 18.51
CA ASN A 574 -39.50 -6.59 18.68
C ASN A 574 -39.95 -7.90 19.35
N SER A 575 -39.08 -8.91 19.43
CA SER A 575 -39.35 -10.19 20.11
C SER A 575 -38.78 -10.27 21.54
N ALA A 576 -37.97 -9.28 21.94
CA ALA A 576 -37.27 -9.23 23.22
C ALA A 576 -37.90 -8.25 24.24
N VAL A 577 -38.99 -7.58 23.86
CA VAL A 577 -39.78 -6.62 24.65
C VAL A 577 -41.15 -7.22 24.98
#